data_AF-A0AAE0G471-F1
#
_entry.id   AF-A0AAE0G471-F1
#
_cell.length_a   1.000
_cell.length_b   1.000
_cell.length_c   1.000
_cell.angle_alpha   90.00
_cell.angle_beta   90.00
_cell.angle_gamma   90.00
#
_symmetry.space_group_name_H-M   'P 1'
#
loop_
_entity.id
_entity.type
_entity.pdbx_description
1 polymer ?
#
loop_
_entity_poly.entity_id
_entity_poly.type
_entity_poly.pdbx_seq_one_letter_code
_entity_poly.pdbx_strand_id
1 'polypeptide(L)'
;MASGETESDELRQLLSSGEEAAATEVSIAEDKSVGAQLQYSDLTLGELDFTSDEVELAGLVEELELWGDHEVVRGILSKGSDVRGHVREVDTKLREVELDSIQDYIAASDNLVSLHEQIKTCDGILEDMEDLLGGFQGDLGNISTEIKTLQEQSLSMSIKLRNRKAAEAQLGTFVEGLTVPPRLVTEILDKEVNEDYLEFCLALHTKLTFTSTNPLARKAVATQDVEPELERSEPHCALAR
;
A
#
# COMPACT_ATOMS: atom_id res chain seq x y z
N MET A 1 -13.41 -7.73 18.75
CA MET A 1 -12.16 -6.98 18.46
C MET A 1 -10.96 -7.91 18.57
N ALA A 2 -10.95 -9.06 17.88
CA ALA A 2 -9.89 -10.07 18.04
C ALA A 2 -9.66 -10.90 16.75
N SER A 3 -9.92 -10.31 15.58
CA SER A 3 -9.79 -11.00 14.29
C SER A 3 -8.91 -10.26 13.29
N GLY A 4 -8.33 -9.12 13.68
CA GLY A 4 -7.43 -8.32 12.82
C GLY A 4 -5.94 -8.52 13.12
N GLU A 5 -5.59 -9.19 14.22
CA GLU A 5 -4.19 -9.44 14.59
C GLU A 5 -3.63 -10.72 13.95
N THR A 6 -4.47 -11.67 13.54
CA THR A 6 -4.03 -12.96 12.99
C THR A 6 -3.59 -12.90 11.53
N GLU A 7 -4.22 -12.06 10.69
CA GLU A 7 -3.82 -11.91 9.28
C GLU A 7 -2.50 -11.13 9.11
N SER A 8 -2.19 -10.20 10.02
CA SER A 8 -0.94 -9.42 9.94
C SER A 8 0.28 -10.24 10.36
N ASP A 9 0.11 -11.24 11.22
CA ASP A 9 1.19 -12.15 11.64
C ASP A 9 1.46 -13.25 10.61
N GLU A 10 0.43 -13.74 9.89
CA GLU A 10 0.62 -14.68 8.77
C GLU A 10 1.39 -14.04 7.60
N LEU A 11 1.14 -12.76 7.29
CA LEU A 11 1.90 -12.03 6.26
C LEU A 11 3.36 -11.76 6.67
N ARG A 12 3.63 -11.54 7.96
CA ARG A 12 5.00 -11.40 8.49
C ARG A 12 5.76 -12.73 8.46
N GLN A 13 5.08 -13.84 8.70
CA GLN A 13 5.70 -15.18 8.65
C GLN A 13 6.02 -15.62 7.21
N LEU A 14 5.20 -15.22 6.23
CA LEU A 14 5.48 -15.48 4.82
C LEU A 14 6.63 -14.63 4.26
N LEU A 15 6.74 -13.35 4.66
CA LEU A 15 7.87 -12.50 4.27
C LEU A 15 9.19 -12.96 4.89
N SER A 16 9.17 -13.41 6.15
CA SER A 16 10.34 -14.03 6.80
C SER A 16 10.79 -15.32 6.12
N SER A 17 9.88 -16.08 5.50
CA SER A 17 10.23 -17.30 4.74
C SER A 17 10.74 -17.00 3.32
N GLY A 18 10.45 -15.79 2.80
CA GLY A 18 10.92 -15.32 1.49
C GLY A 18 12.32 -14.69 1.52
N GLU A 19 12.73 -14.11 2.65
CA GLU A 19 14.06 -13.50 2.81
C GLU A 19 15.20 -14.52 3.00
N GLU A 20 14.90 -15.75 3.43
CA GLU A 20 15.94 -16.77 3.65
C GLU A 20 16.41 -17.45 2.35
N ALA A 21 15.71 -17.23 1.23
CA ALA A 21 16.09 -17.77 -0.09
C ALA A 21 16.94 -16.82 -0.96
N ALA A 22 17.09 -15.54 -0.56
CA ALA A 22 17.77 -14.52 -1.37
C ALA A 22 19.26 -14.32 -1.01
N ALA A 23 19.77 -14.96 0.05
CA ALA A 23 21.12 -14.76 0.57
C ALA A 23 22.13 -15.84 0.17
N THR A 24 22.02 -16.43 -1.03
CA THR A 24 23.15 -17.17 -1.63
C THR A 24 23.81 -16.29 -2.68
N GLU A 25 24.72 -15.45 -2.19
CA GLU A 25 25.70 -14.71 -2.98
C GLU A 25 26.40 -15.66 -3.97
N VAL A 26 26.23 -15.43 -5.26
CA VAL A 26 27.19 -15.89 -6.27
C VAL A 26 28.38 -14.94 -6.16
N SER A 27 29.29 -15.26 -5.23
CA SER A 27 30.62 -14.68 -5.20
C SER A 27 31.33 -15.08 -6.50
N ILE A 28 31.50 -14.12 -7.41
CA ILE A 28 32.46 -14.22 -8.51
C ILE A 28 33.84 -14.15 -7.87
N ALA A 29 34.34 -15.29 -7.41
CA ALA A 29 35.74 -15.46 -7.08
C ALA A 29 36.50 -15.60 -8.40
N GLU A 30 37.34 -14.62 -8.68
CA GLU A 30 38.42 -14.72 -9.65
C GLU A 30 39.30 -15.93 -9.30
N ASP A 31 39.05 -17.09 -9.92
CA ASP A 31 40.02 -18.18 -9.92
C ASP A 31 40.71 -18.26 -11.29
N LYS A 32 42.00 -17.97 -11.24
CA LYS A 32 42.94 -18.23 -12.32
C LYS A 32 42.94 -19.73 -12.59
N SER A 33 43.03 -20.08 -13.87
CA SER A 33 43.15 -21.44 -14.40
C SER A 33 41.83 -22.18 -14.66
N VAL A 34 41.06 -21.67 -15.63
CA VAL A 34 40.29 -22.58 -16.49
C VAL A 34 41.24 -23.15 -17.56
N GLY A 35 42.26 -23.86 -17.10
CA GLY A 35 42.68 -25.05 -17.81
C GLY A 35 41.62 -26.07 -17.48
N ALA A 36 40.54 -26.09 -18.27
CA ALA A 36 39.58 -27.19 -18.22
C ALA A 36 40.34 -28.44 -18.65
N GLN A 37 41.01 -29.07 -17.69
CA GLN A 37 41.33 -30.46 -17.74
C GLN A 37 39.97 -31.12 -17.88
N LEU A 38 39.58 -31.43 -19.12
CA LEU A 38 38.53 -32.38 -19.39
C LEU A 38 39.02 -33.66 -18.74
N GLN A 39 38.68 -33.83 -17.47
CA GLN A 39 38.81 -35.08 -16.77
C GLN A 39 37.71 -35.92 -17.42
N TYR A 40 38.08 -36.54 -18.55
CA TYR A 40 37.37 -37.71 -19.02
C TYR A 40 37.34 -38.62 -17.81
N SER A 41 36.18 -38.68 -17.16
CA SER A 41 35.87 -39.76 -16.26
C SER A 41 36.13 -41.00 -17.09
N ASP A 42 37.22 -41.68 -16.77
CA ASP A 42 37.48 -43.02 -17.24
C ASP A 42 36.17 -43.79 -17.05
N LEU A 43 35.46 -44.08 -18.16
CA LEU A 43 34.22 -44.83 -18.09
C LEU A 43 34.64 -46.23 -17.69
N THR A 44 34.73 -46.49 -16.39
CA THR A 44 35.04 -47.81 -15.85
C THR A 44 33.89 -48.74 -16.18
N LEU A 45 33.97 -49.35 -17.36
CA LEU A 45 32.99 -50.26 -17.94
C LEU A 45 33.04 -51.66 -17.28
N GLY A 46 33.54 -51.78 -16.04
CA GLY A 46 33.55 -53.03 -15.27
C GLY A 46 33.95 -54.26 -16.09
N GLU A 47 33.22 -55.37 -15.93
CA GLU A 47 33.40 -56.62 -16.69
C GLU A 47 33.00 -56.55 -18.19
N LEU A 48 32.64 -55.37 -18.70
CA LEU A 48 32.29 -55.13 -20.11
C LEU A 48 33.30 -54.21 -20.82
N ASP A 49 34.43 -53.86 -20.17
CA ASP A 49 35.52 -53.14 -20.82
C ASP A 49 36.38 -54.09 -21.68
N PHE A 50 35.88 -54.39 -22.87
CA PHE A 50 36.59 -55.20 -23.87
C PHE A 50 37.85 -54.51 -24.43
N THR A 51 38.17 -53.28 -24.01
CA THR A 51 39.37 -52.56 -24.45
C THR A 51 40.56 -52.70 -23.49
N SER A 52 40.31 -53.07 -22.22
CA SER A 52 41.35 -53.25 -21.19
C SER A 52 41.62 -54.68 -20.77
N ASP A 53 40.74 -55.65 -21.09
CA ASP A 53 41.07 -57.06 -20.92
C ASP A 53 42.18 -57.44 -21.91
N GLU A 54 43.38 -57.78 -21.38
CA GLU A 54 44.40 -58.48 -22.13
C GLU A 54 43.85 -59.88 -22.47
N VAL A 55 43.09 -59.97 -23.55
CA VAL A 55 42.73 -61.26 -24.15
C VAL A 55 44.05 -61.97 -24.48
N GLU A 56 44.34 -63.10 -23.82
CA GLU A 56 45.51 -63.92 -24.15
C GLU A 56 45.36 -64.46 -25.58
N LEU A 57 45.91 -63.72 -26.55
CA LEU A 57 45.91 -64.06 -27.98
C LEU A 57 46.96 -65.13 -28.34
N ALA A 58 47.38 -65.94 -27.38
CA ALA A 58 48.35 -67.01 -27.61
C ALA A 58 47.74 -68.06 -28.55
N GLY A 59 48.39 -68.30 -29.70
CA GLY A 59 47.91 -69.24 -30.73
C GLY A 59 47.00 -68.62 -31.80
N LEU A 60 46.44 -67.43 -31.57
CA LEU A 60 45.60 -66.76 -32.57
C LEU A 60 46.39 -66.33 -33.80
N VAL A 61 47.69 -66.04 -33.66
CA VAL A 61 48.59 -65.74 -34.79
C VAL A 61 48.74 -66.96 -35.71
N GLU A 62 48.86 -68.16 -35.14
CA GLU A 62 48.99 -69.42 -35.89
C GLU A 62 47.66 -69.80 -36.56
N GLU A 63 46.52 -69.56 -35.89
CA GLU A 63 45.19 -69.69 -36.50
C GLU A 63 44.93 -68.64 -37.59
N LEU A 64 45.39 -67.40 -37.43
CA LEU A 64 45.24 -66.35 -38.44
C LEU A 64 46.13 -66.59 -39.66
N GLU A 65 47.31 -67.20 -39.47
CA GLU A 65 48.17 -67.65 -40.58
C GLU A 65 47.56 -68.84 -41.33
N LEU A 66 46.87 -69.75 -40.64
CA LEU A 66 46.22 -70.91 -41.25
C LEU A 66 44.94 -70.56 -42.02
N TRP A 67 44.18 -69.57 -41.55
CA TRP A 67 42.89 -69.16 -42.12
C TRP A 67 42.94 -67.80 -42.84
N GLY A 68 44.11 -67.16 -42.92
CA GLY A 68 44.29 -65.82 -43.50
C GLY A 68 43.99 -65.73 -45.00
N ASP A 69 44.18 -66.82 -45.73
CA ASP A 69 43.84 -66.93 -47.15
C ASP A 69 42.34 -67.18 -47.40
N HIS A 70 41.56 -67.46 -46.35
CA HIS A 70 40.14 -67.69 -46.47
C HIS A 70 39.42 -66.39 -46.84
N GLU A 71 38.70 -66.40 -47.97
CA GLU A 71 38.05 -65.23 -48.58
C GLU A 71 37.18 -64.44 -47.59
N VAL A 72 36.51 -65.14 -46.66
CA VAL A 72 35.67 -64.54 -45.61
C VAL A 72 36.51 -63.78 -44.57
N VAL A 73 37.63 -64.34 -44.10
CA VAL A 73 38.49 -63.71 -43.08
C VAL A 73 39.20 -62.48 -43.66
N ARG A 74 39.69 -62.59 -44.91
CA ARG A 74 40.24 -61.46 -45.67
C ARG A 74 39.19 -60.36 -45.92
N GLY A 75 37.94 -60.74 -46.18
CA GLY A 75 36.81 -59.81 -46.29
C GLY A 75 36.48 -59.10 -44.98
N ILE A 76 36.59 -59.79 -43.84
CA ILE A 76 36.35 -59.22 -42.50
C ILE A 76 37.50 -58.30 -42.09
N LEU A 77 38.76 -58.68 -42.33
CA LEU A 77 39.93 -57.85 -42.00
C LEU A 77 39.99 -56.59 -42.88
N SER A 78 39.63 -56.69 -44.16
CA SER A 78 39.56 -55.51 -45.05
C SER A 78 38.44 -54.56 -44.66
N LYS A 79 37.24 -55.06 -44.35
CA LYS A 79 36.13 -54.26 -43.79
C LYS A 79 36.44 -53.71 -42.40
N GLY A 80 37.16 -54.46 -41.55
CA GLY A 80 37.61 -54.00 -40.24
C GLY A 80 38.62 -52.85 -40.32
N SER A 81 39.40 -52.77 -41.41
CA SER A 81 40.25 -51.61 -41.69
C SER A 81 39.43 -50.36 -42.09
N ASP A 82 38.28 -50.56 -42.75
CA ASP A 82 37.34 -49.50 -43.15
C ASP A 82 36.60 -48.92 -41.93
N VAL A 83 36.21 -49.76 -40.96
CA VAL A 83 35.54 -49.32 -39.73
C VAL A 83 36.42 -48.40 -38.89
N ARG A 84 37.73 -48.65 -38.78
CA ARG A 84 38.64 -47.75 -38.01
C ARG A 84 38.81 -46.40 -38.69
N GLY A 85 38.81 -46.37 -40.03
CA GLY A 85 38.81 -45.13 -40.81
C GLY A 85 37.51 -44.35 -40.62
N HIS A 86 36.38 -45.05 -40.69
CA HIS A 86 35.06 -44.47 -40.50
C HIS A 86 34.85 -43.93 -39.08
N VAL A 87 35.29 -44.64 -38.03
CA VAL A 87 35.25 -44.14 -36.64
C VAL A 87 36.06 -42.85 -36.51
N ARG A 88 37.28 -42.81 -37.06
CA ARG A 88 38.09 -41.58 -37.05
C ARG A 88 37.41 -40.43 -37.82
N GLU A 89 36.79 -40.72 -38.95
CA GLU A 89 36.06 -39.72 -39.74
C GLU A 89 34.83 -39.19 -38.98
N VAL A 90 34.08 -40.08 -38.33
CA VAL A 90 32.93 -39.71 -37.49
C VAL A 90 33.39 -38.89 -36.28
N ASP A 91 34.48 -39.25 -35.60
CA ASP A 91 35.04 -38.47 -34.50
C ASP A 91 35.45 -37.06 -34.94
N THR A 92 36.06 -36.93 -36.13
CA THR A 92 36.44 -35.62 -36.66
C THR A 92 35.23 -34.75 -36.98
N LYS A 93 34.19 -35.33 -37.59
CA LYS A 93 32.93 -34.63 -37.89
C LYS A 93 32.16 -34.28 -36.63
N LEU A 94 32.14 -35.17 -35.64
CA LEU A 94 31.51 -34.90 -34.35
C LEU A 94 32.18 -33.70 -33.67
N ARG A 95 33.52 -33.67 -33.67
CA ARG A 95 34.28 -32.56 -33.08
C ARG A 95 34.11 -31.25 -33.85
N GLU A 96 33.97 -31.31 -35.17
CA GLU A 96 33.64 -30.15 -36.00
C GLU A 96 32.25 -29.59 -35.65
N VAL A 97 31.24 -30.46 -35.56
CA VAL A 97 29.87 -30.07 -35.17
C VAL A 97 29.80 -29.55 -33.73
N GLU A 98 30.57 -30.13 -32.81
CA GLU A 98 30.67 -29.64 -31.43
C GLU A 98 31.24 -28.22 -31.39
N LEU A 99 32.31 -27.94 -32.14
CA LEU A 99 32.90 -26.61 -32.22
C LEU A 99 31.94 -25.60 -32.86
N ASP A 100 31.25 -25.99 -33.94
CA ASP A 100 30.25 -25.16 -34.62
C ASP A 100 29.08 -24.84 -33.68
N SER A 101 28.59 -25.85 -32.95
CA SER A 101 27.52 -25.68 -31.96
C SER A 101 27.93 -24.74 -30.82
N ILE A 102 29.16 -24.87 -30.29
CA ILE A 102 29.68 -23.96 -29.28
C ILE A 102 29.74 -22.52 -29.82
N GLN A 103 30.16 -22.36 -31.06
CA GLN A 103 30.26 -21.04 -31.69
C GLN A 103 28.88 -20.40 -31.90
N ASP A 104 27.89 -21.19 -32.29
CA ASP A 104 26.48 -20.77 -32.37
C ASP A 104 25.92 -20.38 -30.99
N TYR A 105 26.23 -21.14 -29.94
CA TYR A 105 25.83 -20.80 -28.57
C TYR A 105 26.45 -19.48 -28.10
N ILE A 106 27.74 -19.24 -28.39
CA ILE A 106 28.42 -17.99 -28.04
C ILE A 106 27.78 -16.82 -28.81
N ALA A 107 27.52 -16.97 -30.11
CA ALA A 107 26.88 -15.93 -30.91
C ALA A 107 25.44 -15.63 -30.44
N ALA A 108 24.68 -16.66 -30.06
CA ALA A 108 23.33 -16.49 -29.51
C ALA A 108 23.34 -15.85 -28.11
N SER A 109 24.39 -16.10 -27.31
CA SER A 109 24.56 -15.54 -25.97
C SER A 109 24.58 -14.01 -25.98
N ASP A 110 25.25 -13.38 -26.95
CA ASP A 110 25.31 -11.91 -27.03
C ASP A 110 23.91 -11.28 -27.21
N ASN A 111 23.05 -11.91 -28.02
CA ASN A 111 21.68 -11.46 -28.19
C ASN A 111 20.84 -11.67 -26.92
N LEU A 112 21.03 -12.81 -26.23
CA LEU A 112 20.35 -13.08 -24.96
C LEU A 112 20.73 -12.07 -23.88
N VAL A 113 22.02 -11.70 -23.79
CA VAL A 113 22.53 -10.69 -22.86
C VAL A 113 21.91 -9.32 -23.17
N SER A 114 21.88 -8.91 -24.44
CA SER A 114 21.24 -7.66 -24.86
C SER A 114 19.75 -7.61 -24.50
N LEU A 115 19.01 -8.71 -24.75
CA LEU A 115 17.62 -8.81 -24.36
C LEU A 115 17.44 -8.74 -22.84
N HIS A 116 18.29 -9.41 -22.08
CA HIS A 116 18.24 -9.36 -20.62
C HIS A 116 18.50 -7.94 -20.09
N GLU A 117 19.44 -7.20 -20.68
CA GLU A 117 19.69 -5.79 -20.35
C GLU A 117 18.48 -4.90 -20.65
N GLN A 118 17.80 -5.14 -21.77
CA GLN A 118 16.55 -4.44 -22.10
C GLN A 118 15.43 -4.75 -21.11
N ILE A 119 15.25 -6.03 -20.73
CA ILE A 119 14.27 -6.45 -19.72
C ILE A 119 14.58 -5.75 -18.40
N LYS A 120 15.84 -5.76 -17.96
CA LYS A 120 16.26 -5.09 -16.73
C LYS A 120 16.02 -3.59 -16.76
N THR A 121 16.21 -2.96 -17.93
CA THR A 121 15.90 -1.54 -18.12
C THR A 121 14.40 -1.28 -18.03
N CYS A 122 13.57 -2.13 -18.63
CA CYS A 122 12.12 -2.06 -18.52
C CYS A 122 11.65 -2.25 -17.07
N ASP A 123 12.24 -3.19 -16.33
CA ASP A 123 11.93 -3.42 -14.92
C ASP A 123 12.24 -2.17 -14.09
N GLY A 124 13.38 -1.50 -14.33
CA GLY A 124 13.70 -0.24 -13.66
C GLY A 124 12.70 0.88 -13.98
N ILE A 125 12.22 0.97 -15.23
CA ILE A 125 11.16 1.92 -15.60
C ILE A 125 9.85 1.60 -14.88
N LEU A 126 9.50 0.32 -14.74
CA LEU A 126 8.30 -0.10 -14.02
C LEU A 126 8.40 0.19 -12.52
N GLU A 127 9.56 -0.02 -11.92
CA GLU A 127 9.85 0.34 -10.52
C GLU A 127 9.69 1.85 -10.30
N ASP A 128 10.27 2.68 -11.18
CA ASP A 128 10.10 4.14 -11.13
C ASP A 128 8.61 4.56 -11.24
N MET A 129 7.84 3.87 -12.08
CA MET A 129 6.40 4.12 -12.22
C MET A 129 5.61 3.68 -11.00
N GLU A 130 5.98 2.56 -10.39
CA GLU A 130 5.38 2.06 -9.16
C GLU A 130 5.63 3.03 -8.01
N ASP A 131 6.86 3.47 -7.82
CA ASP A 131 7.23 4.45 -6.79
C ASP A 131 6.46 5.77 -6.96
N LEU A 132 6.36 6.25 -8.21
CA LEU A 132 5.60 7.47 -8.52
C LEU A 132 4.11 7.30 -8.18
N LEU A 133 3.50 6.17 -8.58
CA LEU A 133 2.09 5.89 -8.29
C LEU A 133 1.84 5.65 -6.80
N GLY A 134 2.76 4.98 -6.11
CA GLY A 134 2.75 4.79 -4.66
C GLY A 134 2.82 6.12 -3.92
N GLY A 135 3.68 7.03 -4.39
CA GLY A 135 3.74 8.42 -3.91
C GLY A 135 2.41 9.15 -4.10
N PHE A 136 1.84 9.12 -5.31
CA PHE A 136 0.53 9.75 -5.57
C PHE A 136 -0.60 9.16 -4.74
N GLN A 137 -0.60 7.84 -4.52
CA GLN A 137 -1.58 7.18 -3.66
C GLN A 137 -1.44 7.65 -2.20
N GLY A 138 -0.20 7.73 -1.70
CA GLY A 138 0.10 8.25 -0.36
C GLY A 138 -0.36 9.70 -0.20
N ASP A 139 -0.02 10.56 -1.15
CA ASP A 139 -0.40 11.97 -1.16
C ASP A 139 -1.92 12.15 -1.24
N LEU A 140 -2.61 11.40 -2.10
CA LEU A 140 -4.07 11.44 -2.17
C LEU A 140 -4.72 10.93 -0.88
N GLY A 141 -4.14 9.90 -0.26
CA GLY A 141 -4.54 9.41 1.06
C GLY A 141 -4.43 10.50 2.12
N ASN A 142 -3.28 11.17 2.19
CA ASN A 142 -3.02 12.28 3.12
C ASN A 142 -4.00 13.44 2.90
N ILE A 143 -4.13 13.93 1.66
CA ILE A 143 -5.07 15.00 1.31
C ILE A 143 -6.51 14.59 1.66
N SER A 144 -6.91 13.35 1.39
CA SER A 144 -8.25 12.86 1.74
C SER A 144 -8.48 12.87 3.26
N THR A 145 -7.50 12.47 4.05
CA THR A 145 -7.60 12.55 5.52
C THR A 145 -7.67 13.99 6.00
N GLU A 146 -6.86 14.88 5.45
CA GLU A 146 -6.87 16.31 5.81
C GLU A 146 -8.23 16.94 5.49
N ILE A 147 -8.79 16.68 4.31
CA ILE A 147 -10.14 17.14 3.92
C ILE A 147 -11.19 16.63 4.91
N LYS A 148 -11.13 15.35 5.30
CA LYS A 148 -12.07 14.79 6.30
C LYS A 148 -11.95 15.50 7.64
N THR A 149 -10.73 15.75 8.12
CA THR A 149 -10.52 16.47 9.39
C THR A 149 -11.05 17.90 9.34
N LEU A 150 -10.79 18.63 8.24
CA LEU A 150 -11.31 19.99 8.05
C LEU A 150 -12.85 20.02 7.97
N GLN A 151 -13.44 19.04 7.30
CA GLN A 151 -14.90 18.90 7.25
C GLN A 151 -15.50 18.65 8.64
N GLU A 152 -14.90 17.76 9.43
CA GLU A 152 -15.36 17.47 10.79
C GLU A 152 -15.21 18.70 11.70
N GLN A 153 -14.09 19.42 11.62
CA GLN A 153 -13.88 20.66 12.35
C GLN A 153 -14.90 21.74 11.96
N SER A 154 -15.17 21.91 10.66
CA SER A 154 -16.15 22.87 10.15
C SER A 154 -17.57 22.55 10.63
N LEU A 155 -17.97 21.27 10.61
CA LEU A 155 -19.26 20.83 11.13
C LEU A 155 -19.37 21.07 12.64
N SER A 156 -18.34 20.71 13.40
CA SER A 156 -18.27 20.95 14.85
C SER A 156 -18.40 22.44 15.18
N MET A 157 -17.70 23.30 14.44
CA MET A 157 -17.78 24.75 14.61
C MET A 157 -19.17 25.29 14.25
N SER A 158 -19.77 24.81 13.16
CA SER A 158 -21.12 25.18 12.75
C SER A 158 -22.16 24.82 13.82
N ILE A 159 -22.03 23.64 14.45
CA ILE A 159 -22.89 23.24 15.56
C ILE A 159 -22.70 24.15 16.77
N LYS A 160 -21.46 24.44 17.17
CA LYS A 160 -21.16 25.35 18.29
C LYS A 160 -21.75 26.74 18.05
N LEU A 161 -21.60 27.28 16.85
CA LEU A 161 -22.15 28.58 16.48
C LEU A 161 -23.69 28.59 16.55
N ARG A 162 -24.33 27.54 16.02
CA ARG A 162 -25.79 27.41 16.06
C ARG A 162 -26.31 27.34 17.49
N ASN A 163 -25.67 26.55 18.34
CA ASN A 163 -26.02 26.44 19.75
C ASN A 163 -25.85 27.79 20.46
N ARG A 164 -24.75 28.51 20.18
CA ARG A 164 -24.53 29.85 20.75
C ARG A 164 -25.60 30.83 20.31
N LYS A 165 -25.94 30.89 19.02
CA LYS A 165 -26.99 31.77 18.49
C LYS A 165 -28.37 31.42 19.05
N ALA A 166 -28.68 30.14 19.19
CA ALA A 166 -29.95 29.70 19.79
C ALA A 166 -30.05 30.12 21.25
N ALA A 167 -28.98 29.93 22.03
CA ALA A 167 -28.90 30.37 23.41
C ALA A 167 -28.98 31.91 23.52
N GLU A 168 -28.27 32.63 22.67
CA GLU A 168 -28.30 34.10 22.59
C GLU A 168 -29.70 34.62 22.28
N ALA A 169 -30.41 34.04 21.32
CA ALA A 169 -31.77 34.45 20.98
C ALA A 169 -32.76 34.19 22.12
N GLN A 170 -32.68 33.01 22.77
CA GLN A 170 -33.53 32.67 23.91
C GLN A 170 -33.25 33.58 25.11
N LEU A 171 -31.96 33.78 25.44
CA LEU A 171 -31.56 34.63 26.54
C LEU A 171 -31.86 36.10 26.27
N GLY A 172 -31.67 36.57 25.03
CA GLY A 172 -32.00 37.93 24.60
C GLY A 172 -33.48 38.23 24.80
N THR A 173 -34.37 37.37 24.28
CA THR A 173 -35.82 37.52 24.48
C THR A 173 -36.19 37.52 25.97
N PHE A 174 -35.54 36.67 26.76
CA PHE A 174 -35.77 36.58 28.19
C PHE A 174 -35.33 37.86 28.93
N VAL A 175 -34.11 38.35 28.65
CA VAL A 175 -33.55 39.57 29.26
C VAL A 175 -34.34 40.79 28.82
N GLU A 176 -34.72 40.89 27.55
CA GLU A 176 -35.61 41.95 27.08
C GLU A 176 -36.93 41.91 27.86
N GLY A 177 -37.60 40.76 27.95
CA GLY A 177 -38.85 40.60 28.69
C GLY A 177 -38.76 40.98 30.17
N LEU A 178 -37.61 40.77 30.81
CA LEU A 178 -37.38 41.10 32.22
C LEU A 178 -36.90 42.54 32.46
N THR A 179 -36.19 43.13 31.51
CA THR A 179 -35.60 44.46 31.67
C THR A 179 -36.68 45.53 31.60
N VAL A 180 -36.75 46.36 32.64
CA VAL A 180 -37.60 47.56 32.70
C VAL A 180 -36.71 48.80 32.57
N PRO A 181 -36.77 49.54 31.45
CA PRO A 181 -36.02 50.78 31.29
C PRO A 181 -36.47 51.82 32.33
N PRO A 182 -35.55 52.51 33.04
CA PRO A 182 -35.92 53.54 34.02
C PRO A 182 -36.77 54.67 33.42
N ARG A 183 -36.54 54.98 32.13
CA ARG A 183 -37.34 55.95 31.38
C ARG A 183 -38.82 55.57 31.32
N LEU A 184 -39.12 54.27 31.22
CA LEU A 184 -40.51 53.79 31.22
C LEU A 184 -41.21 54.17 32.54
N VAL A 185 -40.51 53.99 33.66
CA VAL A 185 -41.05 54.29 34.99
C VAL A 185 -41.20 55.80 35.20
N THR A 186 -40.19 56.61 34.85
CA THR A 186 -40.26 58.07 35.01
C THR A 186 -41.32 58.72 34.14
N GLU A 187 -41.49 58.27 32.90
CA GLU A 187 -42.51 58.80 31.99
C GLU A 187 -43.94 58.47 32.45
N ILE A 188 -44.14 57.30 33.06
CA ILE A 188 -45.43 56.91 33.63
C ILE A 188 -45.74 57.68 34.93
N LEU A 189 -44.74 58.00 35.74
CA LEU A 189 -44.94 58.67 37.03
C LEU A 189 -45.02 60.20 36.92
N ASP A 190 -44.21 60.83 36.06
CA ASP A 190 -43.99 62.28 36.09
C ASP A 190 -44.61 63.08 34.93
N LYS A 191 -45.02 62.44 33.81
CA LYS A 191 -45.58 63.15 32.64
C LYS A 191 -47.11 63.13 32.56
N GLU A 192 -47.64 64.10 31.81
CA GLU A 192 -49.06 64.22 31.48
C GLU A 192 -49.53 63.10 30.53
N VAL A 193 -50.80 62.72 30.67
CA VAL A 193 -51.43 61.64 29.90
C VAL A 193 -51.59 62.06 28.43
N ASN A 194 -50.75 61.46 27.57
CA ASN A 194 -50.73 61.66 26.12
C ASN A 194 -50.81 60.30 25.38
N GLU A 195 -50.88 60.28 24.05
CA GLU A 195 -50.85 59.02 23.27
C GLU A 195 -49.58 58.19 23.56
N ASP A 196 -48.43 58.85 23.75
CA ASP A 196 -47.17 58.20 24.14
C ASP A 196 -47.25 57.52 25.53
N TYR A 197 -48.04 58.07 26.45
CA TYR A 197 -48.27 57.48 27.78
C TYR A 197 -48.99 56.13 27.67
N LEU A 198 -49.90 56.01 26.70
CA LEU A 198 -50.67 54.79 26.46
C LEU A 198 -49.75 53.68 25.93
N GLU A 199 -48.79 54.01 25.05
CA GLU A 199 -47.73 53.08 24.61
C GLU A 199 -46.85 52.62 25.78
N PHE A 200 -46.47 53.52 26.68
CA PHE A 200 -45.70 53.18 27.87
C PHE A 200 -46.48 52.27 28.84
N CYS A 201 -47.77 52.51 29.07
CA CYS A 201 -48.61 51.61 29.87
C CYS A 201 -48.79 50.23 29.24
N LEU A 202 -48.91 50.14 27.91
CA LEU A 202 -48.96 48.85 27.20
C LEU A 202 -47.63 48.10 27.31
N ALA A 203 -46.50 48.79 27.19
CA ALA A 203 -45.17 48.21 27.39
C ALA A 203 -45.02 47.68 28.82
N LEU A 204 -45.42 48.46 29.83
CA LEU A 204 -45.41 48.03 31.23
C LEU A 204 -46.29 46.81 31.48
N HIS A 205 -47.52 46.80 30.94
CA HIS A 205 -48.43 45.66 31.03
C HIS A 205 -47.83 44.39 30.41
N THR A 206 -47.13 44.53 29.28
CA THR A 206 -46.46 43.42 28.61
C THR A 206 -45.32 42.86 29.46
N LYS A 207 -44.57 43.71 30.18
CA LYS A 207 -43.54 43.26 31.15
C LYS A 207 -44.16 42.57 32.36
N LEU A 208 -45.24 43.12 32.92
CA LEU A 208 -45.94 42.57 34.09
C LEU A 208 -46.58 41.21 33.80
N THR A 209 -47.17 41.06 32.61
CA THR A 209 -47.70 39.78 32.14
C THR A 209 -46.58 38.78 31.88
N PHE A 210 -45.44 39.21 31.34
CA PHE A 210 -44.27 38.34 31.15
C PHE A 210 -43.71 37.82 32.48
N THR A 211 -43.49 38.69 33.48
CA THR A 211 -42.99 38.28 34.81
C THR A 211 -43.99 37.40 35.56
N SER A 212 -45.30 37.63 35.36
CA SER A 212 -46.34 36.82 36.02
C SER A 212 -46.60 35.48 35.34
N THR A 213 -46.50 35.41 34.01
CA THR A 213 -46.87 34.20 33.25
C THR A 213 -45.70 33.25 33.08
N ASN A 214 -44.47 33.78 32.98
CA ASN A 214 -43.30 32.96 32.73
C ASN A 214 -42.72 32.37 34.04
N PRO A 215 -42.77 31.03 34.25
CA PRO A 215 -42.31 30.40 35.48
C PRO A 215 -40.79 30.50 35.67
N LEU A 216 -40.02 30.67 34.60
CA LEU A 216 -38.57 30.88 34.67
C LEU A 216 -38.24 32.30 35.10
N ALA A 217 -39.03 33.28 34.66
CA ALA A 217 -38.88 34.67 35.10
C ALA A 217 -39.12 34.74 36.61
N ARG A 218 -40.23 34.22 37.12
CA ARG A 218 -40.55 34.22 38.57
C ARG A 218 -39.49 33.59 39.47
N LYS A 219 -38.71 32.63 38.95
CA LYS A 219 -37.64 31.96 39.71
C LYS A 219 -36.28 32.63 39.53
N ALA A 220 -36.15 33.56 38.59
CA ALA A 220 -34.90 34.25 38.35
C ALA A 220 -34.62 35.23 39.50
N VAL A 221 -33.37 35.30 39.96
CA VAL A 221 -32.99 36.26 41.02
C VAL A 221 -33.26 37.70 40.57
N ALA A 222 -33.09 37.98 39.28
CA ALA A 222 -33.30 39.30 38.70
C ALA A 222 -34.77 39.78 38.73
N THR A 223 -35.79 38.92 38.93
CA THR A 223 -37.16 39.44 39.13
C THR A 223 -37.32 40.15 40.46
N GLN A 224 -36.57 39.77 41.50
CA GLN A 224 -36.64 40.40 42.82
C GLN A 224 -36.23 41.88 42.77
N ASP A 225 -35.35 42.25 41.84
CA ASP A 225 -34.89 43.63 41.67
C ASP A 225 -35.86 44.49 40.86
N VAL A 226 -36.66 43.87 39.97
CA VAL A 226 -37.55 44.59 39.03
C VAL A 226 -38.98 44.69 39.57
N GLU A 227 -39.42 43.72 40.38
CA GLU A 227 -40.72 43.68 41.04
C GLU A 227 -41.10 45.00 41.78
N PRO A 228 -40.23 45.62 42.60
CA PRO A 228 -40.60 46.86 43.31
C PRO A 228 -40.84 48.07 42.38
N GLU A 229 -40.17 48.16 41.24
CA GLU A 229 -40.38 49.26 40.27
C GLU A 229 -41.63 49.03 39.40
N LEU A 230 -41.98 47.76 39.15
CA LEU A 230 -43.26 47.38 38.53
C LEU A 230 -44.44 47.68 39.46
N GLU A 231 -44.37 47.30 40.73
CA GLU A 231 -45.42 47.59 41.73
C GLU A 231 -45.60 49.09 41.95
N ARG A 232 -44.52 49.88 41.90
CA ARG A 232 -44.60 51.34 42.02
C ARG A 232 -45.34 51.98 40.86
N SER A 233 -45.16 51.48 39.63
CA SER A 233 -45.74 52.08 38.42
C SER A 233 -47.13 51.52 38.05
N GLU A 234 -47.51 50.35 38.58
CA GLU A 234 -48.81 49.72 38.36
C GLU A 234 -50.05 50.60 38.69
N PRO A 235 -50.15 51.26 39.86
CA PRO A 235 -51.36 52.00 40.22
C PRO A 235 -51.61 53.23 39.32
N HIS A 236 -50.56 53.81 38.74
CA HIS A 236 -50.67 54.96 37.83
C HIS A 236 -51.26 54.57 36.46
N CYS A 237 -50.90 53.40 35.94
CA CYS A 237 -51.55 52.89 34.72
C CYS A 237 -52.96 52.33 34.97
N ALA A 238 -53.29 51.88 36.19
CA ALA A 238 -54.64 51.43 36.54
C ALA A 238 -55.66 52.59 36.60
N LEU A 239 -55.21 53.81 36.94
CA LEU A 239 -56.01 55.03 36.96
C LEU A 239 -56.31 55.63 35.58
N ALA A 240 -55.62 55.17 34.53
CA ALA A 240 -55.77 55.65 33.15
C ALA A 240 -56.79 54.84 32.31
N ARG A 241 -57.56 53.94 32.93
CA ARG A 241 -58.69 53.23 32.29
C ARG A 241 -59.98 54.03 32.31
#